data_AF-A0A229SCL8-F1
#
_entry.id   AF-A0A229SCL8-F1
#
_cell.length_a   1.000
_cell.length_b   1.000
_cell.length_c   1.000
_cell.angle_alpha   90.00
_cell.angle_beta   90.00
_cell.angle_gamma   90.00
#
_symmetry.space_group_name_H-M   'P 1'
#
loop_
_entity.id
_entity.type
_entity.pdbx_description
1 polymer ?
#
loop_
_entity_poly.entity_id
_entity_poly.type
_entity_poly.pdbx_seq_one_letter_code
_entity_poly.pdbx_strand_id
1 'polypeptide(L)'
;MRSMKTPGRRWGALLPLLIALPVLAVPGVAQAEGARACFDDSAAITVEEKRLTATMPSGGPAVGPELVRLAGFDKLVAEFTTRLCSTKTALRAEKLAETAGDGLWRTAVDRAQGRRPDLGSIDKADDRPLYWARLQMSKALRQWTPRFPLSAPARAGLLKTFDVGARGLDDSRFPAGPKLRRVLVSGFDPFTLNGAGVRIGNPSGAAALHLDGKVVQTPTGPAQVQAVSFPVVWSYFDAGIVEAAYGQAFKDRLRRPELIMTISQGRPGRFDIERWAGAWRGGSPDNLDEAVRGQVPPAAGWPQPDVQFIETTLPYEKMLAAPAGAYDVQYNQAFCVWPDSSKPGTGTAVCRTDAPKPGEIAASGGGGNYLSNESMYRSNRLRTGLGLTGIAGGHLHTPVLGTPTDPSALTDADFEARRAAISSQIVTLLTAALGGSASKPATHAPGASDASARADVLATLGTTL
;
A
#
# COMPACT_ATOMS: atom_id res chain seq x y z
N MET A 1 64.47 81.43 -54.20
CA MET A 1 65.90 81.43 -53.78
C MET A 1 66.17 80.13 -53.03
N ARG A 2 67.27 79.43 -53.41
CA ARG A 2 68.13 78.49 -52.65
C ARG A 2 67.58 77.91 -51.33
N SER A 3 67.69 76.63 -50.95
CA SER A 3 68.70 75.59 -51.25
C SER A 3 68.21 74.24 -50.68
N MET A 4 68.71 73.14 -51.24
CA MET A 4 68.58 71.75 -50.76
C MET A 4 69.16 71.53 -49.36
N LYS A 5 68.61 70.54 -48.62
CA LYS A 5 69.33 69.42 -47.97
C LYS A 5 68.34 68.46 -47.25
N THR A 6 68.29 67.20 -47.69
CA THR A 6 67.95 65.98 -46.89
C THR A 6 69.19 65.58 -46.04
N PRO A 7 69.23 64.53 -45.17
CA PRO A 7 68.28 63.43 -44.88
C PRO A 7 68.15 63.01 -43.36
N GLY A 8 67.25 62.06 -43.06
CA GLY A 8 67.59 60.89 -42.22
C GLY A 8 67.15 60.80 -40.73
N ARG A 9 66.02 60.12 -40.50
CA ARG A 9 65.80 58.93 -39.62
C ARG A 9 65.66 59.06 -38.07
N ARG A 10 64.69 58.25 -37.57
CA ARG A 10 64.48 57.61 -36.23
C ARG A 10 63.53 58.36 -35.29
N TRP A 11 62.27 57.92 -35.16
CA TRP A 11 61.74 56.85 -34.26
C TRP A 11 61.79 57.23 -32.78
N GLY A 12 60.62 57.41 -32.17
CA GLY A 12 60.44 57.62 -30.73
C GLY A 12 59.07 58.21 -30.39
N ALA A 13 57.99 57.50 -30.68
CA ALA A 13 56.66 57.81 -30.14
C ALA A 13 56.57 57.23 -28.72
N LEU A 14 56.59 58.09 -27.70
CA LEU A 14 56.27 57.76 -26.32
C LEU A 14 54.76 57.94 -26.12
N LEU A 15 54.01 56.85 -26.28
CA LEU A 15 52.63 56.72 -25.80
C LEU A 15 52.66 56.12 -24.38
N PRO A 16 51.86 56.62 -23.43
CA PRO A 16 51.76 56.03 -22.10
C PRO A 16 51.04 54.67 -22.19
N LEU A 17 51.72 53.63 -21.69
CA LEU A 17 51.20 52.27 -21.60
C LEU A 17 50.14 52.20 -20.50
N LEU A 18 48.87 52.29 -20.86
CA LEU A 18 47.75 51.82 -20.05
C LEU A 18 47.78 50.28 -20.07
N ILE A 19 48.20 49.68 -18.95
CA ILE A 19 48.07 48.23 -18.73
C ILE A 19 46.58 47.94 -18.55
N ALA A 20 45.90 47.60 -19.64
CA ALA A 20 44.62 46.91 -19.60
C ALA A 20 44.90 45.43 -19.27
N LEU A 21 44.75 45.06 -18.00
CA LEU A 21 44.63 43.65 -17.60
C LEU A 21 43.33 43.11 -18.21
N PRO A 22 43.37 42.11 -19.10
CA PRO A 22 42.17 41.39 -19.46
C PRO A 22 41.79 40.55 -18.25
N VAL A 23 40.83 41.01 -17.46
CA VAL A 23 40.11 40.13 -16.54
C VAL A 23 39.31 39.18 -17.44
N LEU A 24 39.93 38.06 -17.80
CA LEU A 24 39.23 36.87 -18.27
C LEU A 24 38.36 36.41 -17.10
N ALA A 25 37.16 36.97 -17.02
CA ALA A 25 36.09 36.42 -16.22
C ALA A 25 35.71 35.09 -16.87
N VAL A 26 36.40 34.03 -16.46
CA VAL A 26 35.90 32.67 -16.63
C VAL A 26 34.54 32.68 -15.93
N PRO A 27 33.42 32.35 -16.61
CA PRO A 27 32.18 32.15 -15.91
C PRO A 27 32.43 30.96 -14.99
N GLY A 28 32.65 31.24 -13.72
CA GLY A 28 32.65 30.23 -12.69
C GLY A 28 31.31 29.55 -12.80
N VAL A 29 31.31 28.32 -13.29
CA VAL A 29 30.15 27.45 -13.21
C VAL A 29 29.93 27.30 -11.71
N ALA A 30 29.01 28.08 -11.15
CA ALA A 30 28.53 27.88 -9.80
C ALA A 30 27.94 26.47 -9.81
N GLN A 31 28.73 25.50 -9.34
CA GLN A 31 28.20 24.18 -9.08
C GLN A 31 27.07 24.40 -8.10
N ALA A 32 25.86 23.99 -8.49
CA ALA A 32 24.76 23.96 -7.56
C ALA A 32 25.18 23.03 -6.41
N GLU A 33 25.53 23.59 -5.26
CA GLU A 33 25.48 22.92 -3.94
C GLU A 33 24.02 22.59 -3.55
N GLY A 34 23.15 22.40 -4.54
CA GLY A 34 21.73 22.10 -4.40
C GLY A 34 21.53 20.61 -4.14
N ALA A 35 20.62 20.31 -3.22
CA ALA A 35 20.24 18.98 -2.73
C ALA A 35 21.24 18.28 -1.79
N ARG A 36 22.53 18.09 -2.12
CA ARG A 36 23.46 17.32 -1.25
C ARG A 36 23.63 17.90 0.17
N ALA A 37 23.56 19.22 0.33
CA ALA A 37 23.78 19.88 1.62
C ALA A 37 22.66 19.68 2.66
N CYS A 38 21.53 19.07 2.31
CA CYS A 38 20.37 18.91 3.19
C CYS A 38 19.98 17.44 3.45
N PHE A 39 20.77 16.47 2.99
CA PHE A 39 20.54 15.05 3.25
C PHE A 39 21.81 14.39 3.79
N ASP A 40 21.63 13.46 4.73
CA ASP A 40 22.66 12.56 5.22
C ASP A 40 22.41 11.16 4.64
N ASP A 41 23.12 10.83 3.57
CA ASP A 41 23.02 9.52 2.90
C ASP A 41 23.48 8.35 3.79
N SER A 42 24.21 8.64 4.87
CA SER A 42 24.66 7.63 5.84
C SER A 42 23.62 7.31 6.90
N ALA A 43 22.57 8.13 7.03
CA ALA A 43 21.48 7.87 7.97
C ALA A 43 20.78 6.54 7.63
N ALA A 44 20.50 5.76 8.68
CA ALA A 44 19.91 4.44 8.53
C ALA A 44 18.55 4.50 7.81
N ILE A 45 18.35 3.55 6.90
CA ILE A 45 17.12 3.35 6.11
C ILE A 45 16.50 1.98 6.38
N THR A 46 15.20 1.85 6.12
CA THR A 46 14.47 0.58 6.34
C THR A 46 14.87 -0.48 5.32
N VAL A 47 14.53 -1.74 5.60
CA VAL A 47 14.72 -2.84 4.65
C VAL A 47 13.97 -2.59 3.34
N GLU A 48 12.73 -2.09 3.40
CA GLU A 48 11.98 -1.68 2.21
C GLU A 48 12.71 -0.58 1.40
N GLU A 49 13.19 0.47 2.09
CA GLU A 49 13.91 1.57 1.45
C GLU A 49 15.23 1.10 0.80
N LYS A 50 15.91 0.08 1.34
CA LYS A 50 17.10 -0.54 0.71
C LYS A 50 16.77 -1.18 -0.64
N ARG A 51 15.53 -1.64 -0.87
CA ARG A 51 15.13 -2.25 -2.15
C ARG A 51 15.00 -1.24 -3.29
N LEU A 52 15.07 0.07 -3.01
CA LEU A 52 15.06 1.12 -4.04
C LEU A 52 16.22 1.03 -5.04
N THR A 53 17.31 0.33 -4.71
CA THR A 53 18.44 0.09 -5.63
C THR A 53 18.37 -1.27 -6.33
N ALA A 54 17.33 -2.08 -6.08
CA ALA A 54 17.21 -3.39 -6.69
C ALA A 54 16.89 -3.29 -8.19
N THR A 55 17.66 -4.03 -9.00
CA THR A 55 17.58 -4.03 -10.46
C THR A 55 17.09 -5.38 -10.97
N MET A 56 16.28 -5.40 -12.02
CA MET A 56 15.88 -6.62 -12.72
C MET A 56 15.72 -6.30 -14.22
N PRO A 57 16.52 -6.90 -15.12
CA PRO A 57 17.65 -7.80 -14.86
C PRO A 57 18.80 -7.09 -14.12
N SER A 58 19.77 -7.85 -13.62
CA SER A 58 20.95 -7.30 -12.94
C SER A 58 21.70 -6.33 -13.86
N GLY A 59 22.06 -5.15 -13.33
CA GLY A 59 22.77 -4.10 -14.08
C GLY A 59 21.85 -3.18 -14.92
N GLY A 60 20.54 -3.45 -14.97
CA GLY A 60 19.56 -2.53 -15.54
C GLY A 60 19.18 -1.38 -14.60
N PRO A 61 18.18 -0.55 -14.97
CA PRO A 61 17.61 0.45 -14.08
C PRO A 61 17.04 -0.18 -12.79
N ALA A 62 17.07 0.58 -11.69
CA ALA A 62 16.41 0.15 -10.47
C ALA A 62 14.89 0.11 -10.68
N VAL A 63 14.28 -1.03 -10.34
CA VAL A 63 12.88 -1.34 -10.69
C VAL A 63 11.91 -0.35 -10.07
N GLY A 64 12.07 -0.05 -8.78
CA GLY A 64 11.20 0.88 -8.06
C GLY A 64 11.23 2.30 -8.64
N PRO A 65 12.40 2.96 -8.71
CA PRO A 65 12.54 4.26 -9.35
C PRO A 65 12.04 4.31 -10.80
N GLU A 66 12.27 3.25 -11.58
CA GLU A 66 11.80 3.19 -12.96
C GLU A 66 10.28 3.10 -13.06
N LEU A 67 9.62 2.30 -12.20
CA LEU A 67 8.15 2.27 -12.12
C LEU A 67 7.56 3.63 -11.73
N VAL A 68 8.22 4.36 -10.82
CA VAL A 68 7.81 5.72 -10.42
C VAL A 68 7.95 6.71 -11.59
N ARG A 69 9.05 6.63 -12.35
CA ARG A 69 9.26 7.45 -13.55
C ARG A 69 8.25 7.13 -14.64
N LEU A 70 8.02 5.85 -14.93
CA LEU A 70 7.06 5.39 -15.94
C LEU A 70 5.62 5.72 -15.57
N ALA A 71 5.29 5.88 -14.29
CA ALA A 71 3.99 6.35 -13.83
C ALA A 71 3.86 7.88 -13.78
N GLY A 72 4.96 8.63 -13.98
CA GLY A 72 5.00 10.09 -13.88
C GLY A 72 5.00 10.63 -12.44
N PHE A 73 5.31 9.79 -11.45
CA PHE A 73 5.36 10.18 -10.02
C PHE A 73 6.74 10.72 -9.62
N ASP A 74 7.75 10.58 -10.46
CA ASP A 74 9.10 11.11 -10.27
C ASP A 74 9.11 12.62 -10.00
N LYS A 75 8.22 13.37 -10.66
CA LYS A 75 8.04 14.81 -10.42
C LYS A 75 7.54 15.12 -9.00
N LEU A 76 6.61 14.31 -8.46
CA LEU A 76 6.12 14.46 -7.09
C LEU A 76 7.24 14.19 -6.08
N VAL A 77 8.03 13.13 -6.31
CA VAL A 77 9.18 12.79 -5.48
C VAL A 77 10.23 13.92 -5.50
N ALA A 78 10.55 14.45 -6.69
CA ALA A 78 11.52 15.53 -6.86
C ALA A 78 11.05 16.84 -6.20
N GLU A 79 9.78 17.21 -6.36
CA GLU A 79 9.20 18.40 -5.74
C GLU A 79 9.25 18.29 -4.21
N PHE A 80 8.82 17.15 -3.66
CA PHE A 80 8.85 16.91 -2.22
C PHE A 80 10.27 17.01 -1.65
N THR A 81 11.24 16.36 -2.30
CA THR A 81 12.67 16.40 -1.91
C THR A 81 13.21 17.84 -1.92
N THR A 82 12.87 18.63 -2.94
CA THR A 82 13.24 20.05 -3.03
C THR A 82 12.59 20.88 -1.93
N ARG A 83 11.31 20.62 -1.63
CA ARG A 83 10.56 21.31 -0.58
C ARG A 83 11.05 20.97 0.83
N LEU A 84 11.55 19.75 1.05
CA LEU A 84 12.22 19.39 2.30
C LEU A 84 13.44 20.30 2.55
N CYS A 85 14.36 20.42 1.58
CA CYS A 85 15.55 21.28 1.73
C CYS A 85 15.21 22.76 2.00
N SER A 86 14.07 23.25 1.49
CA SER A 86 13.66 24.65 1.66
C SER A 86 12.78 24.88 2.90
N THR A 87 12.40 23.82 3.62
CA THR A 87 11.56 23.91 4.82
C THR A 87 12.33 24.51 5.99
N LYS A 88 11.77 25.55 6.61
CA LYS A 88 12.45 26.37 7.64
C LYS A 88 11.99 26.13 9.08
N THR A 89 10.87 25.43 9.28
CA THR A 89 10.30 25.20 10.62
C THR A 89 9.65 23.82 10.72
N ALA A 90 9.53 23.30 11.95
CA ALA A 90 8.87 22.02 12.22
C ALA A 90 7.40 22.00 11.78
N LEU A 91 6.65 23.09 12.05
CA LEU A 91 5.26 23.22 11.61
C LEU A 91 5.11 23.16 10.08
N ARG A 92 6.02 23.78 9.34
CA ARG A 92 6.02 23.69 7.87
C ARG A 92 6.39 22.29 7.39
N ALA A 93 7.27 21.58 8.10
CA ALA A 93 7.61 20.20 7.79
C ALA A 93 6.42 19.27 7.99
N GLU A 94 5.65 19.47 9.07
CA GLU A 94 4.42 18.73 9.34
C GLU A 94 3.39 18.97 8.23
N LYS A 95 3.14 20.23 7.86
CA LYS A 95 2.22 20.53 6.77
C LYS A 95 2.69 19.97 5.42
N LEU A 96 4.01 19.99 5.17
CA LEU A 96 4.59 19.39 3.98
C LEU A 96 4.37 17.86 3.96
N ALA A 97 4.63 17.17 5.07
CA ALA A 97 4.43 15.72 5.18
C ALA A 97 2.96 15.34 4.93
N GLU A 98 2.02 16.03 5.58
CA GLU A 98 0.57 15.85 5.38
C GLU A 98 0.18 16.06 3.91
N THR A 99 0.47 17.24 3.35
CA THR A 99 0.06 17.56 1.98
C THR A 99 0.71 16.69 0.91
N ALA A 100 1.94 16.23 1.14
CA ALA A 100 2.63 15.33 0.22
C ALA A 100 2.09 13.91 0.28
N GLY A 101 1.73 13.40 1.46
CA GLY A 101 1.10 12.09 1.62
C GLY A 101 -0.27 12.06 0.93
N ASP A 102 -1.14 13.01 1.29
CA ASP A 102 -2.44 13.24 0.67
C ASP A 102 -2.36 13.35 -0.85
N GLY A 103 -1.44 14.18 -1.35
CA GLY A 103 -1.26 14.44 -2.77
C GLY A 103 -0.82 13.19 -3.53
N LEU A 104 0.03 12.36 -2.92
CA LEU A 104 0.49 11.10 -3.51
C LEU A 104 -0.66 10.10 -3.63
N TRP A 105 -1.45 9.89 -2.56
CA TRP A 105 -2.61 8.99 -2.58
C TRP A 105 -3.63 9.43 -3.63
N ARG A 106 -4.08 10.68 -3.58
CA ARG A 106 -5.08 11.22 -4.52
C ARG A 106 -4.60 11.14 -5.97
N THR A 107 -3.31 11.41 -6.23
CA THR A 107 -2.75 11.27 -7.58
C THR A 107 -2.78 9.82 -8.05
N ALA A 108 -2.47 8.86 -7.18
CA ALA A 108 -2.52 7.43 -7.51
C ALA A 108 -3.95 6.95 -7.79
N VAL A 109 -4.92 7.38 -6.98
CA VAL A 109 -6.34 7.12 -7.18
C VAL A 109 -6.83 7.73 -8.50
N ASP A 110 -6.53 9.01 -8.75
CA ASP A 110 -6.92 9.69 -9.99
C ASP A 110 -6.34 9.01 -11.23
N ARG A 111 -5.08 8.57 -11.15
CA ARG A 111 -4.42 7.80 -12.21
C ARG A 111 -5.11 6.47 -12.45
N ALA A 112 -5.31 5.66 -11.40
CA ALA A 112 -5.99 4.36 -11.49
C ALA A 112 -7.41 4.44 -12.04
N GLN A 113 -8.06 5.60 -11.86
CA GLN A 113 -9.42 5.87 -12.36
C GLN A 113 -9.45 6.61 -13.69
N GLY A 114 -8.29 6.86 -14.32
CA GLY A 114 -8.17 7.48 -15.63
C GLY A 114 -8.44 8.99 -15.66
N ARG A 115 -8.48 9.66 -14.50
CA ARG A 115 -8.63 11.12 -14.37
C ARG A 115 -7.33 11.88 -14.64
N ARG A 116 -6.18 11.18 -14.71
CA ARG A 116 -4.86 11.72 -15.05
C ARG A 116 -4.25 11.01 -16.26
N PRO A 117 -4.85 11.14 -17.46
CA PRO A 117 -4.30 10.54 -18.69
C PRO A 117 -2.95 11.14 -19.09
N ASP A 118 -2.55 12.27 -18.50
CA ASP A 118 -1.26 12.92 -18.68
C ASP A 118 -0.10 12.25 -17.90
N LEU A 119 -0.40 11.33 -16.98
CA LEU A 119 0.59 10.73 -16.08
C LEU A 119 1.12 9.37 -16.55
N GLY A 120 2.34 9.42 -17.08
CA GLY A 120 3.14 8.23 -17.35
C GLY A 120 2.65 7.41 -18.54
N SER A 121 3.29 6.27 -18.77
CA SER A 121 3.06 5.38 -19.91
C SER A 121 2.79 3.92 -19.53
N ILE A 122 3.01 3.53 -18.27
CA ILE A 122 2.66 2.19 -17.78
C ILE A 122 1.15 2.08 -17.53
N ASP A 123 0.60 0.87 -17.40
CA ASP A 123 -0.80 0.65 -17.01
C ASP A 123 -1.23 1.58 -15.87
N LYS A 124 -2.36 2.25 -16.08
CA LYS A 124 -2.92 3.20 -15.12
C LYS A 124 -3.34 2.52 -13.81
N ALA A 125 -3.76 1.25 -13.88
CA ALA A 125 -4.21 0.47 -12.74
C ALA A 125 -3.07 -0.14 -11.90
N ASP A 126 -1.81 0.12 -12.27
CA ASP A 126 -0.65 -0.39 -11.54
C ASP A 126 -0.52 0.20 -10.13
N ASP A 127 -0.43 -0.67 -9.13
CA ASP A 127 -0.32 -0.31 -7.71
C ASP A 127 1.13 -0.03 -7.29
N ARG A 128 2.10 -0.63 -7.99
CA ARG A 128 3.53 -0.57 -7.63
C ARG A 128 4.08 0.86 -7.59
N PRO A 129 3.72 1.79 -8.50
CA PRO A 129 4.25 3.15 -8.46
C PRO A 129 3.94 3.90 -7.16
N LEU A 130 2.76 3.69 -6.56
CA LEU A 130 2.43 4.31 -5.27
C LEU A 130 3.38 3.83 -4.18
N TYR A 131 3.55 2.51 -4.05
CA TYR A 131 4.44 1.89 -3.07
C TYR A 131 5.87 2.42 -3.22
N TRP A 132 6.43 2.37 -4.43
CA TRP A 132 7.81 2.80 -4.68
C TRP A 132 8.02 4.31 -4.50
N ALA A 133 7.05 5.15 -4.86
CA ALA A 133 7.12 6.60 -4.61
C ALA A 133 7.07 6.91 -3.11
N ARG A 134 6.20 6.22 -2.36
CA ARG A 134 6.09 6.33 -0.89
C ARG A 134 7.42 5.98 -0.21
N LEU A 135 8.13 4.95 -0.69
CA LEU A 135 9.46 4.60 -0.18
C LEU A 135 10.53 5.65 -0.52
N GLN A 136 10.55 6.19 -1.75
CA GLN A 136 11.51 7.24 -2.11
C GLN A 136 11.32 8.50 -1.26
N MET A 137 10.07 8.92 -1.05
CA MET A 137 9.74 10.09 -0.23
C MET A 137 10.01 9.85 1.26
N SER A 138 9.67 8.67 1.79
CA SER A 138 9.99 8.28 3.18
C SER A 138 11.50 8.26 3.43
N LYS A 139 12.28 7.70 2.50
CA LYS A 139 13.74 7.70 2.55
C LYS A 139 14.29 9.13 2.57
N ALA A 140 13.81 10.01 1.69
CA ALA A 140 14.22 11.42 1.65
C ALA A 140 13.94 12.12 2.99
N LEU A 141 12.73 11.95 3.55
CA LEU A 141 12.38 12.52 4.85
C LEU A 141 13.21 11.93 6.01
N ARG A 142 13.60 10.66 5.92
CA ARG A 142 14.45 9.99 6.92
C ARG A 142 15.87 10.56 6.92
N GLN A 143 16.43 10.78 5.73
CA GLN A 143 17.80 11.28 5.53
C GLN A 143 17.91 12.81 5.60
N TRP A 144 16.79 13.54 5.60
CA TRP A 144 16.79 15.01 5.59
C TRP A 144 17.42 15.64 6.84
N THR A 145 18.35 16.57 6.68
CA THR A 145 19.00 17.37 7.73
C THR A 145 18.51 18.83 7.68
N PRO A 146 17.43 19.18 8.42
CA PRO A 146 16.92 20.55 8.46
C PRO A 146 17.91 21.52 9.11
N ARG A 147 17.81 22.81 8.75
CA ARG A 147 18.54 23.91 9.40
C ARG A 147 17.97 24.32 10.77
N PHE A 148 16.96 23.60 11.26
CA PHE A 148 16.33 23.80 12.56
C PHE A 148 16.38 22.48 13.34
N PRO A 149 16.34 22.51 14.68
CA PRO A 149 16.36 21.29 15.49
C PRO A 149 15.16 20.38 15.16
N LEU A 150 15.42 19.13 14.78
CA LEU A 150 14.42 18.10 14.57
C LEU A 150 14.84 16.85 15.34
N SER A 151 14.13 16.55 16.44
CA SER A 151 14.39 15.36 17.24
C SER A 151 13.96 14.09 16.51
N ALA A 152 14.51 12.93 16.91
CA ALA A 152 14.13 11.65 16.34
C ALA A 152 12.61 11.35 16.50
N PRO A 153 11.96 11.61 17.65
CA PRO A 153 10.50 11.46 17.77
C PRO A 153 9.71 12.39 16.85
N ALA A 154 10.15 13.64 16.68
CA ALA A 154 9.49 14.58 15.77
C ALA A 154 9.61 14.10 14.32
N ARG A 155 10.79 13.61 13.90
CA ARG A 155 10.98 13.00 12.57
C ARG A 155 10.10 11.77 12.37
N ALA A 156 10.00 10.90 13.37
CA ALA A 156 9.10 9.74 13.33
C ALA A 156 7.62 10.18 13.20
N GLY A 157 7.23 11.27 13.87
CA GLY A 157 5.93 11.91 13.70
C GLY A 157 5.68 12.37 12.26
N LEU A 158 6.64 13.06 11.64
CA LEU A 158 6.55 13.49 10.23
C LEU A 158 6.41 12.30 9.27
N LEU A 159 7.20 11.25 9.47
CA LEU A 159 7.12 10.02 8.67
C LEU A 159 5.75 9.36 8.81
N LYS A 160 5.21 9.29 10.03
CA LYS A 160 3.88 8.75 10.28
C LYS A 160 2.79 9.59 9.60
N THR A 161 2.85 10.92 9.71
CA THR A 161 1.89 11.81 9.06
C THR A 161 1.90 11.64 7.54
N PHE A 162 3.09 11.60 6.93
CA PHE A 162 3.22 11.34 5.50
C PHE A 162 2.65 9.97 5.09
N ASP A 163 3.01 8.91 5.83
CA ASP A 163 2.60 7.54 5.50
C ASP A 163 1.09 7.31 5.67
N VAL A 164 0.45 7.94 6.67
CA VAL A 164 -1.01 7.93 6.84
C VAL A 164 -1.72 8.52 5.62
N GLY A 165 -1.30 9.72 5.18
CA GLY A 165 -1.87 10.37 4.00
C GLY A 165 -1.64 9.58 2.71
N ALA A 166 -0.42 9.05 2.52
CA ALA A 166 -0.04 8.27 1.35
C ALA A 166 -0.76 6.92 1.21
N ARG A 167 -1.59 6.55 2.19
CA ARG A 167 -2.38 5.31 2.22
C ARG A 167 -3.89 5.55 2.21
N GLY A 168 -4.33 6.81 2.19
CA GLY A 168 -5.75 7.19 2.24
C GLY A 168 -6.40 7.07 3.63
N LEU A 169 -5.61 6.87 4.69
CA LEU A 169 -6.15 6.63 6.04
C LEU A 169 -6.85 7.87 6.66
N ASP A 170 -6.54 9.07 6.18
CA ASP A 170 -7.13 10.35 6.59
C ASP A 170 -8.04 11.00 5.51
N ASP A 171 -8.03 10.44 4.29
CA ASP A 171 -8.89 10.82 3.15
C ASP A 171 -10.20 10.02 3.09
N SER A 172 -10.32 8.95 3.88
CA SER A 172 -11.50 8.08 3.98
C SER A 172 -12.70 8.79 4.64
N ARG A 173 -13.38 9.70 3.92
CA ARG A 173 -14.52 10.48 4.43
C ARG A 173 -15.74 10.37 3.53
N PHE A 174 -16.71 9.58 3.97
CA PHE A 174 -18.01 9.55 3.30
C PHE A 174 -18.74 10.90 3.38
N PRO A 175 -19.53 11.29 2.36
CA PRO A 175 -20.36 12.47 2.41
C PRO A 175 -21.46 12.26 3.45
N ALA A 176 -21.96 13.35 4.03
CA ALA A 176 -23.12 13.29 4.91
C ALA A 176 -24.41 13.02 4.13
N GLY A 177 -25.39 12.39 4.77
CA GLY A 177 -26.76 12.25 4.26
C GLY A 177 -27.11 10.85 3.71
N PRO A 178 -28.38 10.44 3.77
CA PRO A 178 -28.80 9.04 3.63
C PRO A 178 -28.83 8.52 2.18
N LYS A 179 -28.55 9.36 1.19
CA LYS A 179 -28.72 9.04 -0.24
C LYS A 179 -27.64 8.12 -0.80
N LEU A 180 -26.52 7.95 -0.09
CA LEU A 180 -25.39 7.13 -0.51
C LEU A 180 -25.10 6.11 0.56
N ARG A 181 -25.12 4.84 0.18
CA ARG A 181 -24.61 3.76 1.02
C ARG A 181 -23.09 3.87 1.12
N ARG A 182 -22.52 3.29 2.17
CA ARG A 182 -21.11 3.53 2.55
C ARG A 182 -20.37 2.24 2.74
N VAL A 183 -19.22 2.14 2.08
CA VAL A 183 -18.42 0.93 2.04
C VAL A 183 -16.97 1.28 2.24
N LEU A 184 -16.33 0.68 3.23
CA LEU A 184 -14.90 0.86 3.46
C LEU A 184 -14.16 -0.44 3.13
N VAL A 185 -13.33 -0.39 2.10
CA VAL A 185 -12.49 -1.51 1.71
C VAL A 185 -11.02 -1.26 2.07
N SER A 186 -10.21 -2.31 2.12
CA SER A 186 -8.76 -2.17 2.19
C SER A 186 -8.07 -2.99 1.10
N GLY A 187 -6.91 -2.53 0.66
CA GLY A 187 -5.93 -3.30 -0.09
C GLY A 187 -4.60 -3.38 0.67
N PHE A 188 -3.58 -3.97 0.03
CA PHE A 188 -2.23 -4.06 0.58
C PHE A 188 -1.17 -3.60 -0.41
N ASP A 189 -0.06 -3.13 0.15
CA ASP A 189 1.19 -2.91 -0.58
C ASP A 189 1.70 -4.22 -1.26
N PRO A 190 2.52 -4.12 -2.32
CA PRO A 190 3.32 -5.23 -2.82
C PRO A 190 4.21 -5.87 -1.75
N PHE A 191 4.46 -7.17 -1.87
CA PHE A 191 5.27 -7.94 -0.94
C PHE A 191 6.06 -9.06 -1.63
N THR A 192 6.97 -9.70 -0.88
CA THR A 192 7.92 -10.70 -1.44
C THR A 192 8.88 -10.06 -2.47
N LEU A 193 9.34 -8.84 -2.19
CA LEU A 193 10.06 -7.98 -3.16
C LEU A 193 11.57 -8.24 -3.27
N ASN A 194 12.03 -9.42 -2.85
CA ASN A 194 13.44 -9.80 -2.93
C ASN A 194 13.74 -10.51 -4.27
N GLY A 195 14.94 -10.32 -4.81
CA GLY A 195 15.36 -10.95 -6.07
C GLY A 195 14.40 -10.66 -7.24
N ALA A 196 13.96 -11.70 -7.94
CA ALA A 196 12.97 -11.60 -9.03
C ALA A 196 11.64 -10.97 -8.59
N GLY A 197 11.31 -11.07 -7.31
CA GLY A 197 10.06 -10.57 -6.73
C GLY A 197 9.96 -9.05 -6.67
N VAL A 198 11.04 -8.30 -6.89
CA VAL A 198 11.03 -6.81 -6.91
C VAL A 198 10.01 -6.22 -7.90
N ARG A 199 9.56 -7.01 -8.88
CA ARG A 199 8.55 -6.62 -9.89
C ARG A 199 7.10 -6.98 -9.50
N ILE A 200 6.88 -7.70 -8.41
CA ILE A 200 5.54 -8.15 -8.00
C ILE A 200 4.64 -6.94 -7.73
N GLY A 201 3.43 -6.98 -8.27
CA GLY A 201 2.32 -6.08 -7.91
C GLY A 201 1.33 -6.80 -7.02
N ASN A 202 0.42 -6.03 -6.40
CA ASN A 202 -0.62 -6.57 -5.53
C ASN A 202 -2.01 -6.19 -6.07
N PRO A 203 -2.80 -7.16 -6.56
CA PRO A 203 -4.12 -6.87 -7.12
C PRO A 203 -5.08 -6.25 -6.09
N SER A 204 -4.89 -6.48 -4.79
CA SER A 204 -5.70 -5.83 -3.75
C SER A 204 -5.38 -4.33 -3.61
N GLY A 205 -4.12 -3.93 -3.73
CA GLY A 205 -3.70 -2.53 -3.77
C GLY A 205 -4.23 -1.82 -5.02
N ALA A 206 -4.15 -2.48 -6.19
CA ALA A 206 -4.71 -1.98 -7.44
C ALA A 206 -6.22 -1.75 -7.34
N ALA A 207 -6.94 -2.70 -6.73
CA ALA A 207 -8.38 -2.57 -6.49
C ALA A 207 -8.72 -1.41 -5.54
N ALA A 208 -7.96 -1.21 -4.46
CA ALA A 208 -8.15 -0.09 -3.55
C ALA A 208 -8.07 1.27 -4.29
N LEU A 209 -7.03 1.47 -5.11
CA LEU A 209 -6.87 2.69 -5.91
C LEU A 209 -8.01 2.87 -6.93
N HIS A 210 -8.44 1.77 -7.55
CA HIS A 210 -9.52 1.81 -8.52
C HIS A 210 -10.89 2.12 -7.88
N LEU A 211 -11.09 1.77 -6.61
CA LEU A 211 -12.35 1.89 -5.89
C LEU A 211 -12.48 3.18 -5.08
N ASP A 212 -11.38 3.76 -4.60
CA ASP A 212 -11.44 4.87 -3.65
C ASP A 212 -12.22 6.07 -4.21
N GLY A 213 -13.17 6.59 -3.43
CA GLY A 213 -14.05 7.68 -3.84
C GLY A 213 -15.13 7.34 -4.87
N LYS A 214 -15.14 6.14 -5.48
CA LYS A 214 -16.13 5.78 -6.51
C LYS A 214 -17.53 5.61 -5.94
N VAL A 215 -18.51 6.02 -6.73
CA VAL A 215 -19.91 5.64 -6.54
C VAL A 215 -20.23 4.48 -7.47
N VAL A 216 -20.57 3.33 -6.90
CA VAL A 216 -21.03 2.15 -7.63
C VAL A 216 -22.56 2.07 -7.57
N GLN A 217 -23.17 1.65 -8.67
CA GLN A 217 -24.62 1.43 -8.71
C GLN A 217 -24.93 0.02 -8.22
N THR A 218 -25.82 -0.07 -7.23
CA THR A 218 -26.25 -1.36 -6.66
C THR A 218 -27.77 -1.51 -6.86
N PRO A 219 -28.32 -2.73 -6.77
CA PRO A 219 -29.77 -2.95 -6.85
C PRO A 219 -30.58 -2.16 -5.81
N THR A 220 -29.96 -1.74 -4.70
CA THR A 220 -30.61 -1.00 -3.61
C THR A 220 -30.22 0.47 -3.57
N GLY A 221 -29.58 0.98 -4.63
CA GLY A 221 -29.19 2.37 -4.79
C GLY A 221 -27.68 2.59 -4.86
N PRO A 222 -27.23 3.84 -5.05
CA PRO A 222 -25.82 4.15 -5.17
C PRO A 222 -25.07 3.96 -3.84
N ALA A 223 -23.87 3.38 -3.93
CA ALA A 223 -22.97 3.20 -2.80
C ALA A 223 -21.64 3.88 -3.10
N GLN A 224 -21.14 4.71 -2.17
CA GLN A 224 -19.78 5.21 -2.26
C GLN A 224 -18.83 4.24 -1.58
N VAL A 225 -17.73 3.95 -2.25
CA VAL A 225 -16.61 3.19 -1.74
C VAL A 225 -15.50 4.16 -1.30
N GLN A 226 -14.94 3.91 -0.13
CA GLN A 226 -13.69 4.49 0.34
C GLN A 226 -12.71 3.34 0.52
N ALA A 227 -11.43 3.57 0.24
CA ALA A 227 -10.41 2.56 0.36
C ALA A 227 -9.18 3.08 1.10
N VAL A 228 -8.50 2.16 1.78
CA VAL A 228 -7.17 2.38 2.36
C VAL A 228 -6.19 1.32 1.88
N SER A 229 -4.89 1.62 1.90
CA SER A 229 -3.84 0.62 1.65
C SER A 229 -3.07 0.29 2.93
N PHE A 230 -3.05 -0.98 3.33
CA PHE A 230 -2.26 -1.43 4.47
C PHE A 230 -0.84 -1.85 4.07
N PRO A 231 0.16 -1.59 4.93
CA PRO A 231 1.49 -2.16 4.77
C PRO A 231 1.47 -3.65 5.01
N VAL A 232 2.37 -4.37 4.34
CA VAL A 232 2.69 -5.75 4.67
C VAL A 232 3.82 -5.74 5.72
N VAL A 233 3.53 -5.19 6.91
CA VAL A 233 4.50 -5.01 8.02
C VAL A 233 3.82 -5.23 9.39
N TRP A 234 4.35 -6.14 10.21
CA TRP A 234 3.77 -6.53 11.51
C TRP A 234 3.70 -5.37 12.51
N SER A 235 4.76 -4.57 12.60
CA SER A 235 4.84 -3.47 13.57
C SER A 235 3.79 -2.36 13.33
N TYR A 236 3.31 -2.20 12.09
CA TYR A 236 2.18 -1.30 11.80
C TYR A 236 0.85 -1.85 12.33
N PHE A 237 0.67 -3.18 12.27
CA PHE A 237 -0.50 -3.84 12.85
C PHE A 237 -0.46 -3.78 14.38
N ASP A 238 0.71 -3.95 14.99
CA ASP A 238 0.91 -3.76 16.43
C ASP A 238 0.61 -2.33 16.88
N ALA A 239 0.99 -1.34 16.06
CA ALA A 239 0.66 0.06 16.27
C ALA A 239 -0.83 0.40 16.02
N GLY A 240 -1.66 -0.56 15.63
CA GLY A 240 -3.11 -0.42 15.49
C GLY A 240 -3.55 0.27 14.20
N ILE A 241 -2.84 0.08 13.08
CA ILE A 241 -3.20 0.71 11.79
C ILE A 241 -4.60 0.30 11.30
N VAL A 242 -4.98 -0.96 11.49
CA VAL A 242 -6.30 -1.48 11.09
C VAL A 242 -7.39 -0.80 11.92
N GLU A 243 -7.18 -0.69 13.23
CA GLU A 243 -8.10 -0.03 14.13
C GLU A 243 -8.18 1.49 13.88
N ALA A 244 -7.06 2.12 13.51
CA ALA A 244 -7.04 3.52 13.11
C ALA A 244 -7.88 3.76 11.83
N ALA A 245 -7.78 2.89 10.82
CA ALA A 245 -8.57 3.01 9.59
C ALA A 245 -10.07 2.79 9.84
N TYR A 246 -10.44 1.61 10.35
CA TYR A 246 -11.85 1.24 10.50
C TYR A 246 -12.52 1.91 11.70
N GLY A 247 -11.80 2.09 12.81
CA GLY A 247 -12.35 2.64 14.04
C GLY A 247 -12.74 4.10 13.92
N GLN A 248 -12.00 4.90 13.15
CA GLN A 248 -12.38 6.29 12.88
C GLN A 248 -13.65 6.36 12.03
N ALA A 249 -13.76 5.52 11.00
CA ALA A 249 -14.98 5.40 10.20
C ALA A 249 -16.19 4.93 11.02
N PHE A 250 -15.97 4.04 12.01
CA PHE A 250 -17.03 3.58 12.90
C PHE A 250 -17.49 4.61 13.94
N LYS A 251 -16.60 5.48 14.41
CA LYS A 251 -16.90 6.53 15.40
C LYS A 251 -17.86 7.59 14.83
N ASP A 252 -17.76 7.93 13.54
CA ASP A 252 -18.66 8.88 12.91
C ASP A 252 -20.02 8.25 12.60
N ARG A 253 -21.00 8.43 13.50
CA ARG A 253 -22.36 7.86 13.35
C ARG A 253 -23.11 8.36 12.11
N LEU A 254 -22.78 9.53 11.56
CA LEU A 254 -23.45 10.11 10.40
C LEU A 254 -22.84 9.61 9.08
N ARG A 255 -21.60 9.13 9.13
CA ARG A 255 -20.79 8.69 7.97
C ARG A 255 -20.35 7.23 8.06
N ARG A 256 -20.84 6.48 9.04
CA ARG A 256 -20.45 5.10 9.30
C ARG A 256 -20.70 4.20 8.09
N PRO A 257 -19.75 3.33 7.70
CA PRO A 257 -19.96 2.34 6.65
C PRO A 257 -21.01 1.31 7.06
N GLU A 258 -21.76 0.80 6.08
CA GLU A 258 -22.70 -0.32 6.24
C GLU A 258 -22.02 -1.66 5.96
N LEU A 259 -20.92 -1.64 5.21
CA LEU A 259 -20.12 -2.80 4.86
C LEU A 259 -18.63 -2.46 4.95
N ILE A 260 -17.86 -3.35 5.56
CA ILE A 260 -16.40 -3.37 5.47
C ILE A 260 -15.94 -4.64 4.77
N MET A 261 -14.92 -4.52 3.91
CA MET A 261 -14.32 -5.68 3.26
C MET A 261 -12.82 -5.49 3.17
N THR A 262 -12.07 -6.34 3.85
CA THR A 262 -10.63 -6.41 3.66
C THR A 262 -10.36 -7.23 2.39
N ILE A 263 -9.45 -6.78 1.53
CA ILE A 263 -9.11 -7.45 0.28
C ILE A 263 -7.62 -7.76 0.29
N SER A 264 -7.23 -8.96 -0.13
CA SER A 264 -5.83 -9.37 -0.20
C SER A 264 -5.60 -10.33 -1.35
N GLN A 265 -4.36 -10.43 -1.81
CA GLN A 265 -3.99 -11.49 -2.75
C GLN A 265 -4.00 -12.84 -2.03
N GLY A 266 -4.71 -13.81 -2.60
CA GLY A 266 -4.81 -15.19 -2.11
C GLY A 266 -4.02 -16.16 -2.98
N ARG A 267 -4.74 -17.08 -3.63
CA ARG A 267 -4.21 -18.27 -4.30
C ARG A 267 -4.32 -18.15 -5.83
N PRO A 268 -3.60 -18.97 -6.61
CA PRO A 268 -3.76 -18.97 -8.06
C PRO A 268 -5.19 -19.28 -8.51
N GLY A 269 -5.68 -18.54 -9.49
CA GLY A 269 -6.86 -18.92 -10.29
C GLY A 269 -8.25 -18.76 -9.67
N ARG A 270 -8.40 -18.26 -8.43
CA ARG A 270 -9.73 -18.13 -7.80
C ARG A 270 -9.84 -16.99 -6.81
N PHE A 271 -11.07 -16.55 -6.56
CA PHE A 271 -11.44 -15.72 -5.42
C PHE A 271 -11.93 -16.60 -4.27
N ASP A 272 -11.55 -16.25 -3.05
CA ASP A 272 -12.03 -16.90 -1.83
C ASP A 272 -12.73 -15.87 -0.93
N ILE A 273 -14.01 -16.09 -0.65
CA ILE A 273 -14.74 -15.39 0.41
C ILE A 273 -14.46 -16.14 1.70
N GLU A 274 -13.67 -15.54 2.59
CA GLU A 274 -13.21 -16.23 3.79
C GLU A 274 -14.31 -16.29 4.85
N ARG A 275 -14.61 -17.51 5.33
CA ARG A 275 -15.56 -17.70 6.43
C ARG A 275 -14.97 -17.26 7.76
N TRP A 276 -13.76 -17.70 8.08
CA TRP A 276 -13.17 -17.57 9.41
C TRP A 276 -11.91 -16.71 9.39
N ALA A 277 -11.87 -15.71 10.26
CA ALA A 277 -10.64 -15.04 10.68
C ALA A 277 -10.12 -15.69 11.97
N GLY A 278 -8.83 -16.01 12.05
CA GLY A 278 -8.20 -16.64 13.23
C GLY A 278 -7.21 -15.71 13.95
N ALA A 279 -7.15 -15.79 15.28
CA ALA A 279 -6.32 -14.96 16.14
C ALA A 279 -4.84 -15.43 16.25
N TRP A 280 -4.17 -15.74 15.13
CA TRP A 280 -2.80 -16.28 15.16
C TRP A 280 -1.90 -15.76 14.03
N ARG A 281 -0.61 -15.58 14.34
CA ARG A 281 0.48 -15.25 13.41
C ARG A 281 1.37 -16.47 13.17
N GLY A 282 1.57 -16.84 11.90
CA GLY A 282 2.32 -18.05 11.52
C GLY A 282 3.84 -17.96 11.62
N GLY A 283 4.40 -16.75 11.56
CA GLY A 283 5.85 -16.52 11.53
C GLY A 283 6.43 -16.25 10.15
N SER A 284 5.61 -16.03 9.11
CA SER A 284 6.12 -15.59 7.81
C SER A 284 6.74 -14.18 7.90
N PRO A 285 7.91 -13.94 7.27
CA PRO A 285 8.53 -12.62 7.25
C PRO A 285 7.67 -11.58 6.53
N ASP A 286 7.68 -10.36 7.03
CA ASP A 286 7.03 -9.20 6.43
C ASP A 286 7.95 -8.42 5.48
N ASN A 287 7.52 -7.25 5.00
CA ASN A 287 8.35 -6.42 4.12
C ASN A 287 9.59 -5.82 4.83
N LEU A 288 9.66 -5.82 6.16
CA LEU A 288 10.87 -5.48 6.91
C LEU A 288 11.76 -6.70 7.19
N ASP A 289 11.43 -7.86 6.61
CA ASP A 289 12.02 -9.18 6.88
C ASP A 289 11.83 -9.62 8.36
N GLU A 290 10.84 -9.07 9.05
CA GLU A 290 10.50 -9.44 10.43
C GLU A 290 9.50 -10.60 10.48
N ALA A 291 9.80 -11.62 11.28
CA ALA A 291 8.94 -12.78 11.48
C ALA A 291 8.33 -12.77 12.88
N VAL A 292 6.99 -12.80 12.96
CA VAL A 292 6.26 -12.82 14.24
C VAL A 292 5.36 -14.06 14.31
N ARG A 293 5.49 -14.82 15.40
CA ARG A 293 4.65 -16.00 15.70
C ARG A 293 3.97 -15.84 17.05
N GLY A 294 2.71 -16.23 17.12
CA GLY A 294 1.93 -16.23 18.36
C GLY A 294 0.52 -15.67 18.15
N GLN A 295 -0.17 -15.40 19.26
CA GLN A 295 -1.49 -14.79 19.19
C GLN A 295 -1.43 -13.37 18.61
N VAL A 296 -2.50 -12.95 17.94
CA VAL A 296 -2.65 -11.57 17.47
C VAL A 296 -2.77 -10.64 18.68
N PRO A 297 -1.83 -9.71 18.90
CA PRO A 297 -1.87 -8.84 20.06
C PRO A 297 -3.06 -7.88 20.03
N PRO A 298 -3.53 -7.40 21.20
CA PRO A 298 -4.54 -6.36 21.26
C PRO A 298 -3.98 -5.02 20.77
N ALA A 299 -4.77 -4.25 20.03
CA ALA A 299 -4.46 -2.86 19.71
C ALA A 299 -4.92 -1.93 20.84
N ALA A 300 -3.99 -1.15 21.39
CA ALA A 300 -4.29 -0.22 22.48
C ALA A 300 -5.30 0.88 22.06
N GLY A 301 -6.17 1.29 22.99
CA GLY A 301 -7.12 2.39 22.78
C GLY A 301 -8.41 2.05 22.03
N TRP A 302 -8.62 0.77 21.70
CA TRP A 302 -9.81 0.27 21.01
C TRP A 302 -10.43 -0.91 21.76
N PRO A 303 -11.73 -1.22 21.58
CA PRO A 303 -12.30 -2.47 22.11
C PRO A 303 -11.63 -3.70 21.50
N GLN A 304 -11.21 -4.66 22.34
CA GLN A 304 -10.49 -5.88 21.95
C GLN A 304 -11.13 -7.10 22.61
N PRO A 305 -12.32 -7.56 22.18
CA PRO A 305 -12.91 -8.78 22.73
C PRO A 305 -11.96 -9.97 22.52
N ASP A 306 -11.83 -10.80 23.55
CA ASP A 306 -10.99 -11.99 23.55
C ASP A 306 -11.71 -13.14 22.83
N VAL A 307 -11.49 -13.24 21.53
CA VAL A 307 -12.09 -14.25 20.64
C VAL A 307 -11.04 -14.86 19.74
N GLN A 308 -11.06 -16.18 19.59
CA GLN A 308 -10.09 -16.91 18.76
C GLN A 308 -10.46 -16.93 17.28
N PHE A 309 -11.76 -16.95 16.99
CA PHE A 309 -12.28 -16.95 15.63
C PHE A 309 -13.42 -15.94 15.49
N ILE A 310 -13.50 -15.33 14.30
CA ILE A 310 -14.60 -14.45 13.93
C ILE A 310 -15.15 -14.90 12.58
N GLU A 311 -16.45 -15.18 12.52
CA GLU A 311 -17.14 -15.54 11.28
C GLU A 311 -17.43 -14.29 10.44
N THR A 312 -17.30 -14.42 9.14
CA THR A 312 -17.73 -13.40 8.18
C THR A 312 -19.23 -13.13 8.29
N THR A 313 -19.59 -11.87 8.10
CA THR A 313 -20.99 -11.41 7.97
C THR A 313 -21.23 -10.77 6.61
N LEU A 314 -20.28 -10.89 5.69
CA LEU A 314 -20.51 -10.57 4.28
C LEU A 314 -21.66 -11.44 3.76
N PRO A 315 -22.53 -10.89 2.89
CA PRO A 315 -23.57 -11.67 2.23
C PRO A 315 -22.97 -12.57 1.13
N TYR A 316 -22.22 -13.58 1.57
CA TYR A 316 -21.45 -14.47 0.70
C TYR A 316 -22.34 -15.20 -0.32
N GLU A 317 -23.57 -15.56 0.02
CA GLU A 317 -24.51 -16.19 -0.94
C GLU A 317 -24.82 -15.27 -2.12
N LYS A 318 -24.98 -13.96 -1.88
CA LYS A 318 -25.17 -12.97 -2.95
C LYS A 318 -23.90 -12.79 -3.77
N MET A 319 -22.75 -12.83 -3.13
CA MET A 319 -21.45 -12.75 -3.81
C MET A 319 -21.19 -13.99 -4.69
N LEU A 320 -21.54 -15.19 -4.22
CA LEU A 320 -21.48 -16.43 -4.99
C LEU A 320 -22.47 -16.44 -6.17
N ALA A 321 -23.64 -15.83 -5.99
CA ALA A 321 -24.65 -15.69 -7.03
C ALA A 321 -24.40 -14.49 -7.97
N ALA A 322 -23.29 -13.76 -7.79
CA ALA A 322 -22.94 -12.65 -8.65
C ALA A 322 -22.67 -13.14 -10.09
N PRO A 323 -22.81 -12.28 -11.12
CA PRO A 323 -22.44 -12.64 -12.48
C PRO A 323 -21.03 -13.21 -12.55
N ALA A 324 -20.86 -14.30 -13.31
CA ALA A 324 -19.57 -14.94 -13.48
C ALA A 324 -18.53 -13.95 -14.04
N GLY A 325 -17.30 -14.02 -13.50
CA GLY A 325 -16.15 -13.27 -13.97
C GLY A 325 -15.11 -14.17 -14.64
N ALA A 326 -13.87 -13.69 -14.72
CA ALA A 326 -12.77 -14.45 -15.31
C ALA A 326 -12.28 -15.61 -14.41
N TYR A 327 -12.59 -15.56 -13.11
CA TYR A 327 -12.13 -16.51 -12.12
C TYR A 327 -13.31 -17.09 -11.34
N ASP A 328 -13.16 -18.31 -10.84
CA ASP A 328 -14.14 -18.90 -9.93
C ASP A 328 -14.15 -18.18 -8.58
N VAL A 329 -15.32 -18.20 -7.92
CA VAL A 329 -15.52 -17.60 -6.61
C VAL A 329 -15.95 -18.70 -5.65
N GLN A 330 -15.20 -18.87 -4.58
CA GLN A 330 -15.44 -19.92 -3.58
C GLN A 330 -15.78 -19.31 -2.23
N TYR A 331 -16.55 -20.05 -1.43
CA TYR A 331 -16.73 -19.76 -0.02
C TYR A 331 -15.79 -20.66 0.77
N ASN A 332 -14.66 -20.09 1.22
CA ASN A 332 -13.63 -20.84 1.91
C ASN A 332 -14.02 -21.03 3.38
N GLN A 333 -14.44 -22.25 3.72
CA GLN A 333 -14.88 -22.62 5.05
C GLN A 333 -13.74 -23.10 5.96
N ALA A 334 -12.53 -23.23 5.42
CA ALA A 334 -11.43 -23.84 6.14
C ALA A 334 -10.95 -22.97 7.31
N PHE A 335 -10.48 -23.60 8.37
CA PHE A 335 -9.77 -23.00 9.49
C PHE A 335 -8.90 -24.07 10.16
N CYS A 336 -7.89 -23.66 10.94
CA CYS A 336 -7.09 -24.62 11.70
C CYS A 336 -6.93 -24.21 13.16
N VAL A 337 -6.85 -25.20 14.03
CA VAL A 337 -6.68 -25.05 15.48
C VAL A 337 -5.42 -25.76 15.95
N TRP A 338 -4.84 -25.30 17.06
CA TRP A 338 -3.79 -26.07 17.74
C TRP A 338 -4.39 -27.31 18.41
N PRO A 339 -3.73 -28.48 18.32
CA PRO A 339 -4.26 -29.72 18.89
C PRO A 339 -4.28 -29.71 20.42
N ASP A 340 -3.35 -28.99 21.06
CA ASP A 340 -3.33 -28.75 22.51
C ASP A 340 -3.50 -27.25 22.78
N SER A 341 -4.68 -26.86 23.28
CA SER A 341 -5.00 -25.47 23.59
C SER A 341 -4.18 -24.90 24.75
N SER A 342 -3.58 -25.74 25.60
CA SER A 342 -2.69 -25.30 26.67
C SER A 342 -1.27 -24.96 26.18
N LYS A 343 -0.91 -25.38 24.96
CA LYS A 343 0.41 -25.18 24.34
C LYS A 343 0.27 -24.75 22.87
N PRO A 344 -0.40 -23.62 22.59
CA PRO A 344 -0.60 -23.18 21.22
C PRO A 344 0.75 -22.85 20.55
N GLY A 345 0.84 -23.12 19.25
CA GLY A 345 2.10 -23.02 18.49
C GLY A 345 2.96 -24.29 18.51
N THR A 346 2.51 -25.36 19.17
CA THR A 346 3.20 -26.66 19.22
C THR A 346 2.38 -27.76 18.54
N GLY A 347 3.08 -28.72 17.91
CA GLY A 347 2.47 -29.78 17.13
C GLY A 347 2.00 -29.33 15.75
N THR A 348 1.28 -30.21 15.05
CA THR A 348 0.70 -29.94 13.73
C THR A 348 -0.72 -29.41 13.90
N ALA A 349 -1.01 -28.25 13.31
CA ALA A 349 -2.34 -27.68 13.34
C ALA A 349 -3.37 -28.62 12.68
N VAL A 350 -4.57 -28.69 13.26
CA VAL A 350 -5.67 -29.52 12.76
C VAL A 350 -6.64 -28.64 11.98
N CYS A 351 -6.72 -28.88 10.68
CA CYS A 351 -7.55 -28.09 9.77
C CYS A 351 -8.91 -28.74 9.51
N ARG A 352 -9.97 -27.95 9.60
CA ARG A 352 -11.38 -28.39 9.52
C ARG A 352 -12.21 -27.39 8.72
N THR A 353 -13.43 -27.79 8.36
CA THR A 353 -14.39 -26.96 7.58
C THR A 353 -15.74 -26.83 8.26
N ASP A 354 -15.90 -27.37 9.47
CA ASP A 354 -17.10 -27.23 10.29
C ASP A 354 -17.10 -25.87 11.02
N ALA A 355 -17.30 -25.84 12.34
CA ALA A 355 -17.19 -24.62 13.14
C ALA A 355 -16.16 -24.79 14.27
N PRO A 356 -15.41 -23.72 14.63
CA PRO A 356 -14.59 -23.71 15.83
C PRO A 356 -15.42 -24.01 17.07
N LYS A 357 -14.93 -24.87 17.96
CA LYS A 357 -15.58 -25.20 19.24
C LYS A 357 -15.16 -24.20 20.32
N PRO A 358 -15.99 -23.96 21.35
CA PRO A 358 -15.59 -23.15 22.50
C PRO A 358 -14.27 -23.65 23.11
N GLY A 359 -13.33 -22.72 23.35
CA GLY A 359 -12.03 -23.02 23.95
C GLY A 359 -10.94 -23.49 22.98
N GLU A 360 -11.24 -23.69 21.69
CA GLU A 360 -10.21 -23.96 20.69
C GLU A 360 -9.36 -22.70 20.42
N ILE A 361 -8.03 -22.88 20.31
CA ILE A 361 -7.09 -21.81 20.00
C ILE A 361 -6.78 -21.83 18.51
N ALA A 362 -6.88 -20.67 17.86
CA ALA A 362 -6.63 -20.54 16.44
C ALA A 362 -5.17 -20.82 16.09
N ALA A 363 -4.96 -21.55 15.00
CA ALA A 363 -3.68 -21.65 14.30
C ALA A 363 -3.71 -20.87 12.98
N SER A 364 -4.88 -20.76 12.35
CA SER A 364 -5.15 -19.95 11.14
C SER A 364 -6.66 -19.83 10.88
N GLY A 365 -7.06 -18.74 10.20
CA GLY A 365 -8.35 -18.65 9.53
C GLY A 365 -8.32 -19.26 8.11
N GLY A 366 -9.38 -19.07 7.34
CA GLY A 366 -9.43 -19.54 5.95
C GLY A 366 -8.39 -18.85 5.07
N GLY A 367 -8.13 -17.58 5.38
CA GLY A 367 -7.07 -16.77 4.77
C GLY A 367 -5.65 -17.05 5.28
N GLY A 368 -5.44 -18.11 6.07
CA GLY A 368 -4.16 -18.45 6.67
C GLY A 368 -3.90 -17.73 8.00
N ASN A 369 -2.63 -17.46 8.30
CA ASN A 369 -2.17 -16.83 9.54
C ASN A 369 -1.13 -15.73 9.28
N TYR A 370 -1.27 -15.08 8.12
CA TYR A 370 -0.48 -13.91 7.73
C TYR A 370 -1.30 -12.61 7.87
N LEU A 371 -0.78 -11.49 7.38
CA LEU A 371 -1.39 -10.16 7.53
C LEU A 371 -2.77 -10.02 6.85
N SER A 372 -3.07 -10.80 5.80
CA SER A 372 -4.41 -10.83 5.19
C SER A 372 -5.46 -11.31 6.18
N ASN A 373 -5.24 -12.47 6.82
CA ASN A 373 -6.06 -12.98 7.91
C ASN A 373 -6.13 -11.98 9.08
N GLU A 374 -4.99 -11.40 9.48
CA GLU A 374 -4.98 -10.47 10.62
C GLU A 374 -5.79 -9.19 10.34
N SER A 375 -5.80 -8.69 9.11
CA SER A 375 -6.64 -7.53 8.74
C SER A 375 -8.13 -7.84 8.84
N MET A 376 -8.56 -9.03 8.40
CA MET A 376 -9.93 -9.51 8.59
C MET A 376 -10.27 -9.62 10.06
N TYR A 377 -9.38 -10.27 10.84
CA TYR A 377 -9.58 -10.51 12.26
C TYR A 377 -9.70 -9.19 13.03
N ARG A 378 -8.76 -8.26 12.87
CA ARG A 378 -8.75 -6.98 13.59
C ARG A 378 -9.91 -6.07 13.23
N SER A 379 -10.21 -5.92 11.94
CA SER A 379 -11.33 -5.08 11.49
C SER A 379 -12.68 -5.59 12.02
N ASN A 380 -12.89 -6.92 12.04
CA ASN A 380 -14.09 -7.52 12.58
C ASN A 380 -14.10 -7.61 14.11
N ARG A 381 -12.96 -7.82 14.78
CA ARG A 381 -12.81 -7.78 16.25
C ARG A 381 -13.20 -6.40 16.78
N LEU A 382 -12.78 -5.35 16.09
CA LEU A 382 -13.17 -3.98 16.40
C LEU A 382 -14.67 -3.76 16.20
N ARG A 383 -15.21 -4.18 15.05
CA ARG A 383 -16.64 -4.07 14.72
C ARG A 383 -17.52 -4.74 15.78
N THR A 384 -17.18 -5.96 16.19
CA THR A 384 -17.93 -6.70 17.23
C THR A 384 -17.72 -6.09 18.61
N GLY A 385 -16.49 -5.67 18.96
CA GLY A 385 -16.18 -5.02 20.22
C GLY A 385 -16.90 -3.67 20.42
N LEU A 386 -17.26 -2.99 19.32
CA LEU A 386 -18.07 -1.77 19.33
C LEU A 386 -19.59 -2.05 19.29
N GLY A 387 -20.03 -3.32 19.28
CA GLY A 387 -21.43 -3.70 19.15
C GLY A 387 -22.05 -3.41 17.78
N LEU A 388 -21.23 -3.24 16.74
CA LEU A 388 -21.67 -2.87 15.38
C LEU A 388 -22.01 -4.09 14.52
N THR A 389 -22.84 -4.98 15.06
CA THR A 389 -23.23 -6.23 14.40
C THR A 389 -24.08 -6.04 13.13
N GLY A 390 -24.71 -4.86 12.98
CA GLY A 390 -25.44 -4.48 11.77
C GLY A 390 -24.57 -4.04 10.59
N ILE A 391 -23.26 -3.82 10.80
CA ILE A 391 -22.31 -3.58 9.70
C ILE A 391 -21.86 -4.95 9.19
N ALA A 392 -21.99 -5.22 7.89
CA ALA A 392 -21.43 -6.44 7.29
C ALA A 392 -19.90 -6.34 7.25
N GLY A 393 -19.21 -7.44 7.57
CA GLY A 393 -17.74 -7.46 7.60
C GLY A 393 -17.15 -8.82 7.31
N GLY A 394 -16.03 -8.83 6.58
CA GLY A 394 -15.30 -10.04 6.22
C GLY A 394 -14.10 -9.77 5.31
N HIS A 395 -13.70 -10.80 4.56
CA HIS A 395 -12.51 -10.76 3.72
C HIS A 395 -12.74 -11.41 2.37
N LEU A 396 -12.10 -10.84 1.35
CA LEU A 396 -12.05 -11.37 0.00
C LEU A 396 -10.59 -11.57 -0.39
N HIS A 397 -10.19 -12.81 -0.59
CA HIS A 397 -8.94 -13.13 -1.26
C HIS A 397 -9.14 -13.12 -2.77
N THR A 398 -8.20 -12.49 -3.49
CA THR A 398 -8.17 -12.45 -4.95
C THR A 398 -7.30 -13.57 -5.50
N PRO A 399 -7.41 -13.89 -6.81
CA PRO A 399 -6.39 -14.67 -7.48
C PRO A 399 -5.00 -14.03 -7.36
N VAL A 400 -3.94 -14.85 -7.40
CA VAL A 400 -2.57 -14.37 -7.61
C VAL A 400 -2.47 -13.68 -8.97
N LEU A 401 -1.92 -12.46 -8.99
CA LEU A 401 -1.77 -11.68 -10.22
C LEU A 401 -0.72 -12.27 -11.19
N GLY A 402 0.31 -12.92 -10.63
CA GLY A 402 1.47 -13.43 -11.36
C GLY A 402 2.45 -12.32 -11.74
N THR A 403 3.37 -12.62 -12.65
CA THR A 403 4.35 -11.66 -13.20
C THR A 403 4.17 -11.50 -14.72
N PRO A 404 4.84 -10.51 -15.33
CA PRO A 404 5.02 -10.49 -16.78
C PRO A 404 5.69 -11.78 -17.30
N THR A 405 5.34 -12.19 -18.52
CA THR A 405 5.86 -13.34 -19.26
C THR A 405 7.36 -13.20 -19.50
N ASP A 406 7.81 -12.01 -19.91
CA ASP A 406 9.25 -11.73 -19.98
C ASP A 406 9.77 -11.43 -18.55
N PRO A 407 10.72 -12.23 -18.03
CA PRO A 407 11.26 -12.03 -16.68
C PRO A 407 12.06 -10.72 -16.52
N SER A 408 12.45 -10.08 -17.62
CA SER A 408 13.12 -8.77 -17.63
C SER A 408 12.14 -7.60 -17.75
N ALA A 409 10.90 -7.83 -18.19
CA ALA A 409 9.92 -6.78 -18.39
C ALA A 409 9.25 -6.35 -17.07
N LEU A 410 8.89 -5.06 -16.98
CA LEU A 410 8.12 -4.54 -15.85
C LEU A 410 6.62 -4.79 -16.00
N THR A 411 6.12 -4.91 -17.22
CA THR A 411 4.71 -5.12 -17.56
C THR A 411 4.60 -5.78 -18.93
N ASP A 412 3.46 -6.39 -19.21
CA ASP A 412 3.04 -6.80 -20.55
C ASP A 412 1.50 -6.84 -20.62
N ALA A 413 0.96 -7.06 -21.82
CA ALA A 413 -0.48 -7.04 -22.05
C ALA A 413 -1.23 -8.11 -21.24
N ASP A 414 -0.65 -9.30 -21.03
CA ASP A 414 -1.32 -10.38 -20.32
C ASP A 414 -1.36 -10.10 -18.80
N PHE A 415 -0.29 -9.55 -18.24
CA PHE A 415 -0.22 -9.10 -16.86
C PHE A 415 -1.23 -7.98 -16.58
N GLU A 416 -1.33 -7.01 -17.49
CA GLU A 416 -2.32 -5.93 -17.41
C GLU A 416 -3.76 -6.46 -17.55
N ALA A 417 -4.00 -7.39 -18.47
CA ALA A 417 -5.30 -8.02 -18.65
C ALA A 417 -5.74 -8.82 -17.41
N ARG A 418 -4.82 -9.59 -16.79
CA ARG A 418 -5.09 -10.29 -15.51
C ARG A 418 -5.47 -9.31 -14.41
N ARG A 419 -4.72 -8.21 -14.25
CA ARG A 419 -5.03 -7.17 -13.26
C ARG A 419 -6.41 -6.55 -13.49
N ALA A 420 -6.73 -6.23 -14.74
CA ALA A 420 -8.01 -5.65 -15.12
C ALA A 420 -9.17 -6.63 -14.83
N ALA A 421 -8.99 -7.92 -15.17
CA ALA A 421 -9.98 -8.96 -14.90
C ALA A 421 -10.24 -9.13 -13.39
N ILE A 422 -9.18 -9.20 -12.57
CA ILE A 422 -9.29 -9.28 -11.11
C ILE A 422 -10.01 -8.05 -10.56
N SER A 423 -9.59 -6.84 -10.97
CA SER A 423 -10.18 -5.59 -10.48
C SER A 423 -11.66 -5.46 -10.83
N SER A 424 -12.02 -5.82 -12.07
CA SER A 424 -13.42 -5.82 -12.54
C SER A 424 -14.27 -6.80 -11.71
N GLN A 425 -13.77 -8.01 -11.47
CA GLN A 425 -14.50 -9.01 -10.70
C GLN A 425 -14.64 -8.62 -9.22
N ILE A 426 -13.65 -7.92 -8.63
CA ILE A 426 -13.79 -7.33 -7.29
C ILE A 426 -14.95 -6.33 -7.24
N VAL A 427 -15.08 -5.45 -8.25
CA VAL A 427 -16.20 -4.50 -8.32
C VAL A 427 -17.54 -5.25 -8.40
N THR A 428 -17.63 -6.31 -9.20
CA THR A 428 -18.82 -7.16 -9.29
C THR A 428 -19.18 -7.79 -7.95
N LEU A 429 -18.20 -8.40 -7.27
CA LEU A 429 -18.40 -9.05 -5.97
C LEU A 429 -18.77 -8.04 -4.88
N LEU A 430 -18.14 -6.87 -4.87
CA LEU A 430 -18.48 -5.79 -3.94
C LEU A 430 -19.91 -5.29 -4.18
N THR A 431 -20.30 -5.10 -5.44
CA THR A 431 -21.65 -4.67 -5.82
C THR A 431 -22.71 -5.71 -5.41
N ALA A 432 -22.41 -6.99 -5.63
CA ALA A 432 -23.27 -8.09 -5.18
C ALA A 432 -23.38 -8.15 -3.65
N ALA A 433 -22.26 -7.92 -2.95
CA ALA A 433 -22.26 -7.85 -1.50
C ALA A 433 -23.17 -6.73 -0.99
N LEU A 434 -23.16 -5.58 -1.68
CA LEU A 434 -24.03 -4.46 -1.35
C LEU A 434 -25.50 -4.74 -1.64
N GLY A 435 -25.83 -5.56 -2.64
CA GLY A 435 -27.21 -6.00 -2.89
C GLY A 435 -27.81 -6.88 -1.77
N GLY A 436 -27.00 -7.34 -0.82
CA GLY A 436 -27.42 -8.19 0.31
C GLY A 436 -27.58 -7.43 1.63
N SER A 437 -28.34 -8.03 2.56
CA SER A 437 -28.27 -7.69 3.99
C SER A 437 -27.14 -8.48 4.66
N ALA A 438 -26.57 -7.99 5.76
CA ALA A 438 -25.55 -8.72 6.50
C ALA A 438 -26.02 -10.15 6.82
N SER A 439 -25.21 -11.15 6.49
CA SER A 439 -25.51 -12.54 6.83
C SER A 439 -25.44 -12.71 8.34
N LYS A 440 -26.41 -13.42 8.91
CA LYS A 440 -26.25 -13.97 10.27
C LYS A 440 -25.12 -15.01 10.24
N PRO A 441 -24.34 -15.14 11.31
CA PRO A 441 -23.46 -16.30 11.51
C PRO A 441 -24.21 -17.58 11.15
N ALA A 442 -23.64 -18.44 10.30
CA ALA A 442 -24.39 -19.54 9.72
C ALA A 442 -24.73 -20.59 10.80
N THR A 443 -26.01 -20.79 11.08
CA THR A 443 -26.50 -21.89 11.91
C THR A 443 -26.80 -23.11 11.05
N HIS A 444 -25.83 -23.65 10.29
CA HIS A 444 -26.06 -24.84 9.45
C HIS A 444 -24.97 -25.91 9.63
N ALA A 445 -25.44 -27.16 9.65
CA ALA A 445 -24.68 -28.39 9.83
C ALA A 445 -23.78 -28.70 8.60
N PRO A 446 -22.73 -29.53 8.76
CA PRO A 446 -21.67 -29.67 7.77
C PRO A 446 -22.16 -30.33 6.48
N GLY A 447 -22.00 -29.64 5.35
CA GLY A 447 -22.01 -30.25 4.01
C GLY A 447 -20.65 -30.88 3.69
N ALA A 448 -20.65 -31.87 2.80
CA ALA A 448 -19.57 -32.83 2.55
C ALA A 448 -18.15 -32.20 2.41
N SER A 449 -17.18 -32.88 3.02
CA SER A 449 -15.77 -32.54 3.07
C SER A 449 -15.13 -32.48 1.69
N ASP A 450 -14.51 -31.35 1.35
CA ASP A 450 -13.61 -31.25 0.22
C ASP A 450 -12.15 -31.42 0.69
N ALA A 451 -11.49 -32.50 0.28
CA ALA A 451 -10.11 -32.79 0.66
C ALA A 451 -9.11 -31.73 0.15
N SER A 452 -9.50 -31.01 -0.92
CA SER A 452 -8.79 -29.85 -1.48
C SER A 452 -8.56 -28.73 -0.45
N ALA A 453 -9.59 -28.41 0.35
CA ALA A 453 -9.55 -27.33 1.34
C ALA A 453 -8.58 -27.59 2.52
N ARG A 454 -8.18 -28.85 2.78
CA ARG A 454 -7.28 -29.22 3.88
C ARG A 454 -5.79 -28.98 3.56
N ALA A 455 -5.37 -29.20 2.31
CA ALA A 455 -4.01 -28.91 1.87
C ALA A 455 -3.75 -27.39 1.79
N ASP A 456 -4.84 -26.63 1.61
CA ASP A 456 -4.81 -25.24 1.25
C ASP A 456 -4.45 -24.29 2.41
N VAL A 457 -4.87 -24.54 3.65
CA VAL A 457 -4.58 -23.61 4.76
C VAL A 457 -3.09 -23.56 5.14
N LEU A 458 -2.32 -24.60 4.80
CA LEU A 458 -0.87 -24.70 5.06
C LEU A 458 -0.02 -24.09 3.93
N ALA A 459 -0.60 -23.76 2.77
CA ALA A 459 0.11 -23.12 1.67
C ALA A 459 0.22 -21.61 1.89
N THR A 460 1.04 -21.19 2.85
CA THR A 460 1.52 -19.80 2.92
C THR A 460 3.04 -19.77 2.78
N LEU A 461 3.46 -19.35 1.58
CA LEU A 461 4.77 -18.83 1.16
C LEU A 461 5.91 -19.84 0.95
N GLY A 462 6.12 -20.16 -0.32
CA GLY A 462 7.33 -20.78 -0.86
C GLY A 462 6.96 -21.67 -2.04
N THR A 463 7.33 -21.28 -3.27
CA THR A 463 6.99 -21.90 -4.56
C THR A 463 5.50 -21.80 -4.89
N THR A 464 5.06 -20.94 -5.80
CA THR A 464 5.43 -20.91 -7.22
C THR A 464 5.55 -19.48 -7.73
N LEU A 465 6.62 -19.25 -8.49
CA LEU A 465 6.76 -18.13 -9.43
C LEU A 465 5.56 -18.04 -10.39
#